data_AF-A0A972VAK9-F1
#
_entry.id   AF-A0A972VAK9-F1
#
_cell.length_a   1.000
_cell.length_b   1.000
_cell.length_c   1.000
_cell.angle_alpha   90.00
_cell.angle_beta   90.00
_cell.angle_gamma   90.00
#
_symmetry.space_group_name_H-M   'P 1'
#
loop_
_entity.id
_entity.type
_entity.pdbx_description
1 polymer ?
#
loop_
_entity_poly.entity_id
_entity_poly.type
_entity_poly.pdbx_seq_one_letter_code
_entity_poly.pdbx_strand_id
1 'polypeptide(L)'
;AVFVATGTGIAPFLSYLRSDPAQAPSQCLYGVRQLKDAVGLDCLQDHCPVDLAVSRQVVPGTCHGRVSDLLESLTVEPRSHFYLCGLDAMINTVGDWLETRGVDPFSIHREVFFNASH
;
A
#
# COMPACT_ATOMS: atom_id res chain seq x y z
N ALA A 1 5.26 6.31 -9.08
CA ALA A 1 5.54 5.57 -7.83
C ALA A 1 4.33 4.71 -7.49
N VAL A 2 4.50 3.60 -6.78
CA VAL A 2 3.41 2.79 -6.24
C VAL A 2 3.47 2.81 -4.72
N PHE A 3 2.32 3.04 -4.08
CA PHE A 3 2.20 3.05 -2.63
C PHE A 3 1.60 1.75 -2.14
N VAL A 4 2.13 1.21 -1.06
CA VAL A 4 1.63 -0.01 -0.43
C VAL A 4 1.56 0.21 1.07
N ALA A 5 0.35 0.18 1.62
CA ALA A 5 0.13 0.49 3.03
C ALA A 5 -0.75 -0.53 3.74
N THR A 6 -0.60 -0.62 5.06
CA THR A 6 -1.58 -1.27 5.94
C THR A 6 -1.90 -0.42 7.16
N GLY A 7 -3.18 -0.34 7.54
CA GLY A 7 -3.63 0.37 8.74
C GLY A 7 -3.18 1.83 8.75
N THR A 8 -2.52 2.26 9.83
CA THR A 8 -2.01 3.63 10.01
C THR A 8 -0.79 3.94 9.14
N GLY A 9 -0.18 2.93 8.50
CA GLY A 9 0.91 3.11 7.53
C GLY A 9 0.52 3.96 6.32
N ILE A 10 -0.76 4.28 6.15
CA ILE A 10 -1.25 5.20 5.12
C ILE A 10 -0.93 6.68 5.41
N ALA A 11 -0.66 7.03 6.67
CA ALA A 11 -0.47 8.41 7.13
C ALA A 11 0.62 9.19 6.35
N PRO A 12 1.85 8.68 6.13
CA PRO A 12 2.86 9.38 5.34
C PRO A 12 2.40 9.66 3.90
N PHE A 13 1.69 8.72 3.27
CA PHE A 13 1.18 8.90 1.90
C PHE A 13 0.11 9.97 1.82
N LEU A 14 -0.81 10.01 2.79
CA LEU A 14 -1.80 11.09 2.89
C LEU A 14 -1.14 12.46 3.12
N SER A 15 -0.07 12.50 3.92
CA SER A 15 0.69 13.74 4.15
C SER A 15 1.40 14.21 2.89
N TYR A 16 1.97 13.28 2.13
CA TYR A 16 2.62 13.55 0.85
C TYR A 16 1.64 14.10 -0.18
N LEU A 17 0.50 13.41 -0.39
CA LEU A 17 -0.52 13.84 -1.37
C LEU A 17 -1.08 15.24 -1.09
N ARG A 18 -1.24 15.61 0.19
CA ARG A 18 -1.67 16.97 0.57
C ARG A 18 -0.61 18.04 0.30
N SER A 19 0.67 17.67 0.34
CA SER A 19 1.77 18.62 0.21
C SER A 19 2.20 18.81 -1.24
N ASP A 20 2.12 17.75 -2.05
CA ASP A 20 2.48 17.76 -3.47
C ASP A 20 1.48 16.94 -4.31
N PRO A 21 0.25 17.47 -4.53
CA PRO A 21 -0.79 16.75 -5.26
C PRO A 21 -0.46 16.54 -6.75
N ALA A 22 0.52 17.26 -7.30
CA ALA A 22 0.94 17.11 -8.69
C ALA A 22 1.72 15.81 -8.95
N GLN A 23 2.20 15.15 -7.89
CA GLN A 23 2.99 13.91 -7.96
C GLN A 23 2.22 12.71 -7.39
N ALA A 24 1.00 12.49 -7.86
CA ALA A 24 0.22 11.32 -7.46
C ALA A 24 0.92 9.98 -7.84
N PRO A 25 0.79 8.94 -7.00
CA PRO A 25 1.27 7.61 -7.36
C PRO A 25 0.41 7.04 -8.50
N SER A 26 0.96 6.08 -9.24
CA SER A 26 0.22 5.38 -10.30
C SER A 26 -0.84 4.44 -9.73
N GLN A 27 -0.65 3.96 -8.50
CA GLN A 27 -1.56 3.05 -7.80
C GLN A 27 -1.25 3.04 -6.30
N CYS A 28 -2.27 2.76 -5.49
CA CYS A 28 -2.12 2.48 -4.08
C CYS A 28 -2.77 1.12 -3.72
N LEU A 29 -2.02 0.23 -3.08
CA LEU A 29 -2.56 -0.95 -2.43
C LEU A 29 -2.72 -0.66 -0.94
N TYR A 30 -3.94 -0.80 -0.41
CA TYR A 30 -4.22 -0.46 0.98
C TYR A 30 -4.90 -1.61 1.73
N GLY A 31 -4.29 -2.07 2.82
CA GLY A 31 -4.80 -3.18 3.64
C GLY A 31 -5.36 -2.74 4.99
N VAL A 32 -6.57 -3.17 5.31
CA VAL A 32 -7.23 -2.92 6.60
C VAL A 32 -7.94 -4.16 7.14
N ARG A 33 -8.42 -4.09 8.39
CA ARG A 33 -9.17 -5.18 9.01
C ARG A 33 -10.66 -5.08 8.69
N GLN A 34 -11.22 -3.89 8.86
CA GLN A 34 -12.60 -3.55 8.52
C GLN A 34 -12.61 -2.31 7.64
N LEU A 35 -13.67 -2.09 6.85
CA LEU A 35 -13.76 -0.92 5.97
C LEU A 35 -13.63 0.41 6.74
N LYS A 36 -14.20 0.47 7.94
CA LYS A 36 -14.14 1.66 8.80
C LYS A 36 -12.72 2.06 9.21
N ASP A 37 -11.77 1.14 9.11
CA ASP A 37 -10.37 1.38 9.46
C ASP A 37 -9.59 2.00 8.27
N ALA A 38 -10.21 2.13 7.08
CA ALA A 38 -9.62 2.70 5.88
C ALA A 38 -9.57 4.24 5.95
N VAL A 39 -8.71 4.75 6.82
CA VAL A 39 -8.55 6.19 7.06
C VAL A 39 -8.03 6.87 5.80
N GLY A 40 -8.70 7.96 5.40
CA GLY A 40 -8.27 8.78 4.26
C GLY A 40 -8.49 8.13 2.89
N LEU A 41 -9.33 7.09 2.81
CA LEU A 41 -9.63 6.40 1.55
C LEU A 41 -10.10 7.35 0.45
N ASP A 42 -11.04 8.25 0.75
CA ASP A 42 -11.55 9.22 -0.21
C ASP A 42 -10.41 10.12 -0.75
N CYS A 43 -9.55 10.60 0.14
CA CYS A 43 -8.39 11.41 -0.24
C CYS A 43 -7.43 10.63 -1.16
N LEU A 44 -7.24 9.32 -0.96
CA LEU A 44 -6.42 8.52 -1.87
C LEU A 44 -7.07 8.36 -3.24
N GLN A 45 -8.38 8.08 -3.25
CA GLN A 45 -9.16 7.86 -4.47
C GLN A 45 -9.27 9.13 -5.32
N ASP A 46 -9.25 10.30 -4.69
CA ASP A 46 -9.20 11.59 -5.40
C ASP A 46 -7.87 11.81 -6.15
N HIS A 47 -6.79 11.12 -5.77
CA HIS A 47 -5.46 11.33 -6.33
C HIS A 47 -4.97 10.16 -7.19
N CYS A 48 -5.37 8.92 -6.90
CA CYS A 48 -4.86 7.73 -7.59
C CYS A 48 -5.83 6.54 -7.52
N PRO A 49 -5.66 5.54 -8.40
CA PRO A 49 -6.34 4.25 -8.25
C PRO A 49 -5.97 3.56 -6.93
N VAL A 50 -6.98 3.07 -6.21
CA VAL A 50 -6.79 2.38 -4.92
C VAL A 50 -7.40 0.98 -4.97
N ASP A 51 -6.59 -0.04 -4.72
CA ASP A 51 -7.06 -1.40 -4.47
C ASP A 51 -7.06 -1.67 -2.96
N LEU A 52 -8.24 -1.89 -2.41
CA LEU A 52 -8.43 -2.10 -0.98
C LEU A 52 -8.53 -3.60 -0.67
N ALA A 53 -7.72 -4.05 0.29
CA ALA A 53 -7.82 -5.37 0.90
C ALA A 53 -8.40 -5.27 2.31
N VAL A 54 -9.53 -5.94 2.57
CA VAL A 54 -10.22 -5.97 3.86
C VAL A 54 -10.20 -7.39 4.41
N SER A 55 -9.51 -7.60 5.53
CA SER A 55 -9.20 -8.96 6.01
C SER A 55 -10.25 -9.61 6.92
N ARG A 56 -11.20 -8.84 7.47
CA ARG A 56 -12.20 -9.34 8.46
C ARG A 56 -13.64 -8.98 8.13
N GLN A 57 -13.88 -8.47 6.93
CA GLN A 57 -15.20 -8.04 6.47
C GLN A 57 -15.27 -8.24 4.95
N VAL A 58 -16.35 -8.84 4.47
CA VAL A 58 -16.65 -8.89 3.04
C VAL A 58 -17.29 -7.56 2.65
N VAL A 59 -16.63 -6.83 1.75
CA VAL A 59 -17.11 -5.54 1.24
C VAL A 59 -17.13 -5.61 -0.28
N PRO A 60 -18.28 -5.35 -0.94
CA PRO A 60 -18.35 -5.32 -2.40
C PRO A 60 -17.33 -4.36 -3.01
N GLY A 61 -16.65 -4.78 -4.09
CA GLY A 61 -15.65 -3.95 -4.77
C GLY A 61 -14.28 -3.92 -4.09
N THR A 62 -14.03 -4.77 -3.09
CA THR A 62 -12.73 -4.88 -2.41
C THR A 62 -12.23 -6.32 -2.43
N CYS A 63 -10.92 -6.52 -2.22
CA CYS A 63 -10.37 -7.85 -1.98
C CYS A 63 -10.64 -8.27 -0.53
N HIS A 64 -11.30 -9.41 -0.33
CA HIS A 64 -11.45 -9.99 1.01
C HIS A 64 -10.21 -10.79 1.37
N GLY A 65 -9.23 -10.12 1.99
CA GLY A 65 -7.90 -10.68 2.21
C GLY A 65 -6.88 -9.65 2.69
N ARG A 66 -5.63 -9.84 2.29
CA ARG A 66 -4.47 -8.99 2.60
C ARG A 66 -3.94 -8.34 1.32
N VAL A 67 -3.08 -7.35 1.49
CA VAL A 67 -2.38 -6.67 0.39
C VAL A 67 -1.58 -7.65 -0.49
N SER A 68 -1.03 -8.72 0.10
CA SER A 68 -0.33 -9.76 -0.64
C SER A 68 -1.20 -10.41 -1.73
N ASP A 69 -2.52 -10.48 -1.49
CA ASP A 69 -3.47 -11.10 -2.41
C ASP A 69 -3.79 -10.19 -3.61
N LEU A 70 -3.35 -8.92 -3.56
CA LEU A 70 -3.47 -7.94 -4.63
C LEU A 70 -2.20 -7.84 -5.49
N LEU A 71 -1.09 -8.47 -5.10
CA LEU A 71 0.20 -8.21 -5.74
C LEU A 71 0.24 -8.67 -7.21
N GLU A 72 -0.43 -9.76 -7.55
CA GLU A 72 -0.45 -10.26 -8.94
C GLU A 72 -1.20 -9.34 -9.92
N SER A 73 -2.02 -8.40 -9.44
CA SER A 73 -2.63 -7.37 -10.31
C SER A 73 -1.73 -6.15 -10.51
N LEU A 74 -0.61 -6.06 -9.79
CA LEU A 74 0.29 -4.92 -9.83
C LEU A 74 1.20 -5.01 -11.06
N THR A 75 1.19 -3.96 -11.88
CA THR A 75 2.13 -3.85 -13.00
C THR A 75 3.47 -3.34 -12.48
N VAL A 76 4.50 -4.19 -12.54
CA VAL A 76 5.87 -3.84 -12.15
C VAL A 76 6.63 -3.33 -13.38
N GLU A 77 6.85 -2.01 -13.42
CA GLU A 77 7.71 -1.40 -14.44
C GLU A 77 9.15 -1.28 -13.92
N PRO A 78 10.18 -1.47 -14.78
CA PRO A 78 11.60 -1.46 -14.36
C PRO A 78 12.09 -0.18 -13.68
N ARG A 79 11.35 0.94 -13.77
CA ARG A 79 11.71 2.24 -13.18
C ARG A 79 10.74 2.70 -12.10
N SER A 80 9.82 1.82 -11.68
CA SER A 80 8.85 2.16 -10.64
C SER A 80 9.52 2.16 -9.28
N HIS A 81 9.34 3.26 -8.55
CA HIS A 81 9.63 3.35 -7.12
C HIS A 81 8.43 2.83 -6.32
N PHE A 82 8.71 1.98 -5.34
CA PHE A 82 7.73 1.37 -4.43
C PHE A 82 7.94 1.89 -3.02
N TYR A 83 6.86 2.35 -2.38
CA TYR A 83 6.89 2.84 -1.00
C TYR A 83 6.01 1.95 -0.14
N LEU A 84 6.62 1.26 0.82
CA LEU A 84 5.99 0.27 1.68
C LEU A 84 5.91 0.81 3.10
N CYS A 85 4.70 0.88 3.66
CA CYS A 85 4.52 1.42 5.01
C CYS A 85 3.41 0.70 5.80
N GLY A 86 3.74 0.19 6.99
CA GLY A 86 2.79 -0.53 7.84
C GLY A 86 3.41 -1.72 8.56
N LEU A 87 2.66 -2.84 8.61
CA LEU A 87 3.08 -4.06 9.31
C LEU A 87 4.38 -4.63 8.70
N ASP A 88 5.29 -5.08 9.56
CA ASP A 88 6.56 -5.70 9.18
C ASP A 88 6.36 -6.89 8.22
N ALA A 89 5.39 -7.76 8.52
CA ALA A 89 5.06 -8.93 7.72
C ALA A 89 4.59 -8.53 6.31
N MET A 90 3.85 -7.42 6.19
CA MET A 90 3.47 -6.89 4.87
C MET A 90 4.69 -6.33 4.14
N ILE A 91 5.51 -5.51 4.80
CA ILE A 91 6.70 -4.90 4.18
C ILE A 91 7.66 -5.97 3.67
N ASN A 92 7.90 -7.02 4.47
CA ASN A 92 8.76 -8.13 4.08
C ASN A 92 8.17 -8.91 2.90
N THR A 93 6.89 -9.32 2.99
CA THR A 93 6.23 -10.09 1.92
C THR A 93 6.23 -9.34 0.59
N VAL A 94 5.89 -8.05 0.61
CA VAL A 94 5.82 -7.23 -0.60
C VAL A 94 7.23 -6.92 -1.12
N GLY A 95 8.19 -6.64 -0.24
CA GLY A 95 9.58 -6.42 -0.59
C GLY A 95 10.18 -7.62 -1.32
N ASP A 96 10.06 -8.82 -0.72
CA ASP A 96 10.55 -10.06 -1.32
C ASP A 96 9.89 -10.31 -2.69
N TRP A 97 8.57 -10.11 -2.79
CA TRP A 97 7.82 -10.27 -4.04
C TRP A 97 8.31 -9.33 -5.15
N LEU A 98 8.63 -8.07 -4.81
CA LEU A 98 9.18 -7.09 -5.76
C LEU A 98 10.60 -7.48 -6.21
N GLU A 99 11.45 -7.91 -5.27
CA GLU A 99 12.81 -8.35 -5.58
C GLU A 99 12.81 -9.58 -6.49
N THR A 100 11.90 -10.54 -6.29
CA THR A 100 11.75 -11.70 -7.19
C THR A 100 11.36 -11.33 -8.63
N ARG A 101 10.81 -10.12 -8.84
CA ARG A 101 10.45 -9.56 -10.14
C ARG A 101 11.52 -8.64 -10.73
N GLY A 102 12.70 -8.59 -10.10
CA GLY A 102 13.84 -7.83 -10.58
C GLY A 102 13.74 -6.33 -10.31
N VAL A 103 12.89 -5.89 -9.38
CA VAL A 103 12.90 -4.50 -8.92
C VAL A 103 14.21 -4.25 -8.19
N ASP A 104 14.89 -3.16 -8.55
CA ASP A 104 16.11 -2.71 -7.87
C ASP A 104 15.78 -2.43 -6.38
N PRO A 105 16.50 -3.03 -5.41
CA PRO A 105 16.33 -2.73 -4.00
C PRO A 105 16.40 -1.23 -3.66
N PHE A 106 17.15 -0.42 -4.41
CA PHE A 106 17.20 1.04 -4.23
C PHE A 106 15.90 1.76 -4.65
N SER A 107 15.03 1.08 -5.40
CA SER A 107 13.69 1.54 -5.76
C SER A 107 12.61 1.10 -4.76
N ILE A 108 12.97 0.33 -3.71
CA ILE A 108 12.06 -0.14 -2.68
C ILE A 108 12.30 0.63 -1.37
N HIS A 109 11.40 1.54 -1.05
CA HIS A 109 11.45 2.42 0.12
C HIS A 109 10.57 1.83 1.21
N ARG A 110 11.12 1.64 2.42
CA ARG A 110 10.44 0.96 3.53
C ARG A 110 10.38 1.89 4.73
N GLU A 111 9.18 2.22 5.19
CA GLU A 111 8.96 2.91 6.47
C GLU A 111 8.22 1.96 7.42
N VAL A 112 8.97 1.43 8.39
CA VAL A 112 8.43 0.47 9.36
C VAL A 112 7.83 1.24 10.53
N PHE A 113 6.51 1.13 10.71
CA PHE A 113 5.87 1.53 11.97
C PHE A 113 6.03 0.41 12.99
N PHE A 114 6.99 0.56 13.90
CA PHE A 114 7.07 -0.28 15.09
C PHE A 114 5.94 0.10 16.05
N ASN A 115 4.86 -0.70 16.10
CA ASN A 115 4.09 -0.79 17.34
C ASN A 115 3.38 -2.14 17.55
N ALA A 116 3.93 -2.83 18.56
CA ALA A 116 3.38 -3.78 19.52
C ALA A 116 2.41 -4.88 19.05
N SER A 117 2.95 -6.11 19.05
CA SER A 117 2.24 -7.30 19.50
C SER A 117 1.40 -7.00 20.74
N HIS A 118 0.08 -7.15 20.63
CA HIS A 118 -0.81 -7.52 21.73
C HIS A 118 -1.88 -8.47 21.21
#